data_AF-A0A941CF49-F1
#
_entry.id   AF-A0A941CF49-F1
#
_cell.length_a   1.000
_cell.length_b   1.000
_cell.length_c   1.000
_cell.angle_alpha   90.00
_cell.angle_beta   90.00
_cell.angle_gamma   90.00
#
_symmetry.space_group_name_H-M   'P 1'
#
loop_
_entity.id
_entity.type
_entity.pdbx_description
1 polymer ?
#
loop_
_entity_poly.entity_id
_entity_poly.type
_entity_poly.pdbx_seq_one_letter_code
_entity_poly.pdbx_strand_id
1 'polypeptide(L)'
;ADGITNAKVADNAIQTENILDGTVATADIANDAITVIKIADDVADQVLTTDSTGNPQWEDKSNLQGPWTDDADDTPATSADGNIYNNGTVGVGDFSGGTTIDANLHVRGTGTLVRAGESAGTRLDINTTGNNTVLEQSSAVGIGSLILRTEADAAKEVELKNTGEIQAKAYGEANVDVQVTAAKQPVVGIASDNQGNFLEVPVIFAAGKAPSGGGGTHFNATVTKITTNNPAGGGGNANGDYQVTFTTALSSTNYIIQLTLQDGAGVGNDDLDISYYDQQTTGFKVNIGDNDNGGGNRADRDSEFMFTVIRIPGF
;
A
#
# COMPACT_ATOMS: atom_id res chain seq x y z
N ALA A 1 17.91 -40.54 81.90
CA ALA A 1 16.47 -40.84 81.81
C ALA A 1 15.76 -39.67 82.46
N ASP A 2 14.95 -38.96 81.71
CA ASP A 2 14.23 -37.80 82.23
C ASP A 2 13.18 -38.29 83.23
N GLY A 3 13.12 -37.61 84.38
CA GLY A 3 12.35 -38.07 85.54
C GLY A 3 10.84 -37.90 85.40
N ILE A 4 10.38 -37.15 84.39
CA ILE A 4 8.97 -36.88 84.12
C ILE A 4 8.51 -37.78 82.97
N THR A 5 7.58 -38.68 83.26
CA THR A 5 6.89 -39.51 82.26
C THR A 5 5.49 -38.95 82.03
N ASN A 6 4.82 -39.36 80.94
CA ASN A 6 3.43 -38.94 80.68
C ASN A 6 2.49 -39.22 81.87
N ALA A 7 2.72 -40.28 82.64
CA ALA A 7 1.93 -40.60 83.83
C ALA A 7 2.05 -39.58 84.99
N LYS A 8 3.09 -38.73 84.97
CA LYS A 8 3.32 -37.67 85.97
C LYS A 8 2.76 -36.32 85.53
N VAL A 9 2.26 -36.22 84.30
CA VAL A 9 1.63 -35.01 83.75
C VAL A 9 0.13 -35.25 83.74
N ALA A 10 -0.62 -34.46 84.51
CA ALA A 10 -2.08 -34.54 84.49
C ALA A 10 -2.63 -34.08 83.12
N ASP A 11 -3.81 -34.56 82.74
CA ASP A 11 -4.49 -34.12 81.51
C ASP A 11 -4.68 -32.60 81.51
N ASN A 12 -4.37 -31.94 80.38
CA ASN A 12 -4.40 -30.48 80.22
C ASN A 12 -3.47 -29.69 81.16
N ALA A 13 -2.48 -30.33 81.80
CA ALA A 13 -1.54 -29.63 82.68
C ALA A 13 -0.51 -28.77 81.95
N ILE A 14 -0.32 -28.99 80.64
CA ILE A 14 0.58 -28.19 79.80
C ILE A 14 -0.20 -27.03 79.18
N GLN A 15 0.18 -25.82 79.55
CA GLN A 15 -0.37 -24.56 79.03
C GLN A 15 0.70 -23.81 78.23
N THR A 16 0.31 -22.69 77.61
CA THR A 16 1.19 -21.88 76.75
C THR A 16 2.47 -21.47 77.46
N GLU A 17 2.41 -21.08 78.75
CA GLU A 17 3.59 -20.69 79.53
C GLU A 17 4.57 -21.83 79.83
N ASN A 18 4.16 -23.09 79.64
CA ASN A 18 5.04 -24.26 79.79
C ASN A 18 5.81 -24.57 78.51
N ILE A 19 5.42 -23.97 77.37
CA ILE A 19 6.06 -24.12 76.07
C ILE A 19 6.82 -22.83 75.78
N LEU A 20 8.15 -22.86 75.94
CA LEU A 20 8.98 -21.68 75.71
C LEU A 20 9.19 -21.46 74.20
N ASP A 21 9.23 -20.18 73.80
CA ASP A 21 9.48 -19.81 72.41
C ASP A 21 10.80 -20.44 71.89
N GLY A 22 10.72 -21.05 70.72
CA GLY A 22 11.87 -21.67 70.04
C GLY A 22 12.30 -23.03 70.60
N THR A 23 11.62 -23.60 71.62
CA THR A 23 11.99 -24.93 72.15
C THR A 23 11.31 -26.09 71.45
N VAL A 24 10.23 -25.86 70.69
CA VAL A 24 9.66 -26.86 69.78
C VAL A 24 10.49 -26.85 68.50
N ALA A 25 11.42 -27.80 68.40
CA ALA A 25 12.27 -27.97 67.22
C ALA A 25 11.57 -28.86 66.18
N THR A 26 12.11 -28.89 64.96
CA THR A 26 11.61 -29.78 63.90
C THR A 26 11.60 -31.25 64.33
N ALA A 27 12.55 -31.68 65.16
CA ALA A 27 12.62 -33.05 65.66
C ALA A 27 11.45 -33.43 66.60
N ASP A 28 10.79 -32.44 67.22
CA ASP A 28 9.63 -32.66 68.10
C ASP A 28 8.33 -32.83 67.30
N ILE A 29 8.35 -32.46 66.02
CA ILE A 29 7.23 -32.59 65.09
C ILE A 29 7.53 -33.78 64.18
N ALA A 30 6.86 -34.91 64.43
CA ALA A 30 7.00 -36.06 63.55
C ALA A 30 6.59 -35.72 62.10
N ASN A 31 7.18 -36.42 61.12
CA ASN A 31 6.77 -36.29 59.72
C ASN A 31 5.26 -36.54 59.59
N ASP A 32 4.59 -35.75 58.76
CA ASP A 32 3.13 -35.77 58.53
C ASP A 32 2.28 -35.50 59.78
N ALA A 33 2.86 -35.07 60.91
CA ALA A 33 2.11 -34.73 62.11
C ALA A 33 1.19 -33.52 61.90
N ILE A 34 1.56 -32.59 61.02
CA ILE A 34 0.75 -31.44 60.62
C ILE A 34 0.11 -31.77 59.27
N THR A 35 -1.11 -32.31 59.29
CA THR A 35 -1.87 -32.65 58.09
C THR A 35 -2.50 -31.42 57.47
N VAL A 36 -2.97 -31.53 56.21
CA VAL A 36 -3.70 -30.44 55.54
C VAL A 36 -4.87 -29.94 56.39
N ILE A 37 -5.62 -30.83 57.07
CA ILE A 37 -6.72 -30.45 57.98
C ILE A 37 -6.24 -29.59 59.16
N LYS A 38 -4.99 -29.74 59.61
CA LYS A 38 -4.42 -28.94 60.71
C LYS A 38 -3.95 -27.55 60.27
N ILE A 39 -3.82 -27.32 58.96
CA ILE A 39 -3.43 -26.04 58.36
C ILE A 39 -4.56 -25.38 57.57
N ALA A 40 -5.55 -26.17 57.12
CA ALA A 40 -6.60 -25.75 56.20
C ALA A 40 -7.50 -24.69 56.83
N ASP A 41 -7.88 -23.72 56.01
CA ASP A 41 -9.04 -22.86 56.21
C ASP A 41 -10.31 -23.59 55.73
N ASP A 42 -11.49 -23.14 56.17
CA ASP A 42 -12.79 -23.81 56.00
C ASP A 42 -13.34 -23.73 54.56
N VAL A 43 -12.49 -23.40 53.57
CA VAL A 43 -12.85 -23.13 52.18
C VAL A 43 -11.95 -23.89 51.20
N ALA A 44 -12.53 -24.47 50.16
CA ALA A 44 -11.80 -25.19 49.10
C ALA A 44 -11.08 -24.22 48.14
N ASP A 45 -10.08 -24.74 47.41
CA ASP A 45 -9.37 -24.03 46.34
C ASP A 45 -8.58 -22.76 46.76
N GLN A 46 -8.00 -22.78 47.96
CA GLN A 46 -7.06 -21.73 48.41
C GLN A 46 -5.60 -22.20 48.35
N VAL A 47 -4.69 -21.23 48.25
CA VAL A 47 -3.23 -21.42 48.33
C VAL A 47 -2.70 -20.56 49.48
N LEU A 48 -1.81 -21.13 50.29
CA LEU A 48 -1.12 -20.38 51.33
C LEU A 48 -0.07 -19.47 50.68
N THR A 49 -0.25 -18.16 50.83
CA THR A 49 0.68 -17.13 50.37
C THR A 49 1.13 -16.28 51.54
N THR A 50 1.90 -15.22 51.29
CA THR A 50 2.20 -14.19 52.28
C THR A 50 1.71 -12.83 51.81
N ASP A 51 1.21 -12.03 52.74
CA ASP A 51 0.93 -10.61 52.46
C ASP A 51 2.23 -9.81 52.24
N SER A 52 2.10 -8.51 51.97
CA SER A 52 3.24 -7.61 51.74
C SER A 52 4.14 -7.40 52.98
N THR A 53 3.70 -7.88 54.15
CA THR A 53 4.46 -7.86 55.40
C THR A 53 5.03 -9.24 55.79
N GLY A 54 4.79 -10.26 54.98
CA GLY A 54 5.28 -11.62 55.18
C GLY A 54 4.39 -12.50 56.05
N ASN A 55 3.19 -12.05 56.43
CA ASN A 55 2.27 -12.89 57.22
C ASN A 55 1.61 -13.93 56.31
N PRO A 56 1.54 -15.21 56.73
CA PRO A 56 0.80 -16.22 56.00
C PRO A 56 -0.68 -15.87 55.88
N GLN A 57 -1.24 -16.02 54.68
CA GLN A 57 -2.66 -15.82 54.39
C GLN A 57 -3.14 -16.83 53.34
N TRP A 58 -4.41 -17.20 53.40
CA TRP A 58 -5.04 -18.03 52.38
C TRP A 58 -5.62 -17.14 51.28
N GLU A 59 -5.10 -17.31 50.07
CA GLU A 59 -5.59 -16.61 48.88
C GLU A 59 -6.35 -17.58 47.99
N ASP A 60 -7.47 -17.12 47.39
CA ASP A 60 -8.21 -17.90 46.41
C ASP A 60 -7.31 -18.20 45.19
N LYS A 61 -7.24 -19.47 44.79
CA LYS A 61 -6.41 -19.91 43.67
C LYS A 61 -6.79 -19.21 42.35
N SER A 62 -8.03 -18.75 42.21
CA SER A 62 -8.48 -17.99 41.04
C SER A 62 -7.80 -16.62 40.93
N ASN A 63 -7.38 -16.02 42.05
CA ASN A 63 -6.65 -14.74 42.06
C ASN A 63 -5.18 -14.88 41.64
N LEU A 64 -4.66 -16.11 41.51
CA LEU A 64 -3.28 -16.40 41.12
C LEU A 64 -3.13 -16.81 39.64
N GLN A 65 -4.16 -16.63 38.83
CA GLN A 65 -4.17 -17.04 37.42
C GLN A 65 -3.30 -16.09 36.55
N GLY A 66 -2.55 -16.65 35.60
CA GLY A 66 -1.73 -15.88 34.65
C GLY A 66 -2.57 -15.13 33.62
N PRO A 67 -2.02 -14.13 32.91
CA PRO A 67 -2.78 -13.20 32.07
C PRO A 67 -3.27 -13.79 30.73
N TRP A 68 -3.26 -15.10 30.55
CA TRP A 68 -3.53 -15.76 29.26
C TRP A 68 -4.73 -16.73 29.37
N THR A 69 -5.71 -16.60 28.47
CA THR A 69 -6.92 -17.43 28.38
C THR A 69 -6.97 -18.26 27.08
N ASP A 70 -7.74 -19.35 27.08
CA ASP A 70 -8.03 -20.21 25.92
C ASP A 70 -9.25 -19.67 25.14
N ASP A 71 -9.13 -19.55 23.81
CA ASP A 71 -10.15 -19.06 22.87
C ASP A 71 -11.46 -19.86 22.91
N ALA A 72 -11.38 -21.14 23.24
CA ALA A 72 -12.54 -22.02 23.23
C ALA A 72 -13.54 -21.73 24.36
N ASP A 73 -13.07 -21.27 25.52
CA ASP A 73 -13.88 -21.15 26.74
C ASP A 73 -13.63 -19.91 27.60
N ASP A 74 -12.71 -19.02 27.17
CA ASP A 74 -12.28 -17.82 27.90
C ASP A 74 -11.78 -18.12 29.32
N THR A 75 -11.33 -19.36 29.57
CA THR A 75 -10.73 -19.78 30.84
C THR A 75 -9.21 -19.67 30.78
N PRO A 76 -8.52 -19.57 31.93
CA PRO A 76 -7.05 -19.50 31.95
C PRO A 76 -6.41 -20.69 31.25
N ALA A 77 -5.44 -20.43 30.39
CA ALA A 77 -4.73 -21.47 29.67
C ALA A 77 -3.97 -22.39 30.65
N THR A 78 -4.42 -23.65 30.76
CA THR A 78 -3.77 -24.68 31.61
C THR A 78 -2.90 -25.65 30.81
N SER A 79 -2.90 -25.55 29.47
CA SER A 79 -2.07 -26.33 28.55
C SER A 79 -1.72 -25.51 27.29
N ALA A 80 -0.76 -25.99 26.50
CA ALA A 80 -0.31 -25.35 25.26
C ALA A 80 -1.04 -25.85 23.99
N ASP A 81 -2.13 -26.59 24.17
CA ASP A 81 -2.79 -27.32 23.08
C ASP A 81 -3.91 -26.51 22.38
N GLY A 82 -4.22 -25.31 22.89
CA GLY A 82 -5.28 -24.41 22.39
C GLY A 82 -4.77 -23.07 21.84
N ASN A 83 -5.69 -22.27 21.29
CA ASN A 83 -5.39 -20.88 20.91
C ASN A 83 -5.33 -20.04 22.18
N ILE A 84 -4.12 -19.65 22.59
CA ILE A 84 -3.89 -18.85 23.79
C ILE A 84 -3.89 -17.36 23.43
N TYR A 85 -4.76 -16.58 24.04
CA TYR A 85 -4.83 -15.12 23.86
C TYR A 85 -4.91 -14.38 25.20
N ASN A 86 -4.71 -13.06 25.15
CA ASN A 86 -4.97 -12.18 26.29
C ASN A 86 -6.06 -11.20 25.86
N ASN A 87 -7.13 -11.08 26.63
CA ASN A 87 -8.20 -10.13 26.37
C ASN A 87 -7.74 -8.71 26.75
N GLY A 88 -6.93 -8.10 25.88
CA GLY A 88 -6.34 -6.78 26.09
C GLY A 88 -5.10 -6.54 25.24
N THR A 89 -4.40 -5.43 25.50
CA THR A 89 -3.10 -5.16 24.87
C THR A 89 -2.04 -6.08 25.46
N VAL A 90 -1.43 -6.94 24.63
CA VAL A 90 -0.23 -7.68 25.01
C VAL A 90 0.95 -6.72 25.00
N GLY A 91 1.32 -6.25 26.18
CA GLY A 91 2.54 -5.49 26.37
C GLY A 91 3.78 -6.38 26.34
N VAL A 92 4.68 -6.19 25.36
CA VAL A 92 6.01 -6.82 25.34
C VAL A 92 7.04 -5.74 25.64
N GLY A 93 7.47 -5.61 26.91
CA GLY A 93 8.49 -4.61 27.30
C GLY A 93 8.47 -4.24 28.79
N ASP A 94 9.50 -3.50 29.23
CA ASP A 94 9.55 -2.83 30.54
C ASP A 94 8.77 -1.51 30.46
N PHE A 95 7.64 -1.41 31.15
CA PHE A 95 6.81 -0.21 31.20
C PHE A 95 7.30 0.82 32.22
N SER A 96 8.34 0.49 33.00
CA SER A 96 8.88 1.32 34.07
C SER A 96 10.05 2.21 33.60
N GLY A 97 9.79 3.05 32.60
CA GLY A 97 10.68 4.15 32.24
C GLY A 97 11.27 4.01 30.84
N GLY A 98 10.94 5.00 30.01
CA GLY A 98 11.25 5.03 28.58
C GLY A 98 12.67 4.59 28.22
N THR A 99 12.78 3.40 27.67
CA THR A 99 13.78 3.03 26.67
C THR A 99 13.12 2.13 25.64
N THR A 100 13.58 2.24 24.39
CA THR A 100 13.11 1.56 23.17
C THR A 100 12.73 0.10 23.37
N ILE A 101 11.51 -0.26 22.96
CA ILE A 101 10.99 -1.63 22.90
C ILE A 101 11.77 -2.38 21.80
N ASP A 102 12.71 -3.24 22.19
CA ASP A 102 13.41 -4.17 21.28
C ASP A 102 12.97 -5.63 21.51
N ALA A 103 11.74 -5.82 22.01
CA ALA A 103 11.14 -7.13 22.20
C ALA A 103 10.14 -7.40 21.07
N ASN A 104 10.61 -8.00 19.98
CA ASN A 104 9.72 -8.50 18.95
C ASN A 104 8.80 -9.58 19.53
N LEU A 105 7.50 -9.47 19.27
CA LEU A 105 6.55 -10.57 19.50
C LEU A 105 6.90 -11.71 18.55
N HIS A 106 7.69 -12.67 19.02
CA HIS A 106 8.00 -13.88 18.27
C HIS A 106 6.77 -14.80 18.24
N VAL A 107 5.91 -14.65 17.24
CA VAL A 107 4.86 -15.63 16.93
C VAL A 107 5.53 -16.83 16.26
N ARG A 108 5.74 -17.93 16.98
CA ARG A 108 6.26 -19.18 16.41
C ARG A 108 5.16 -19.88 15.63
N GLY A 109 5.09 -19.66 14.32
CA GLY A 109 4.16 -20.34 13.42
C GLY A 109 4.54 -20.18 11.95
N THR A 110 4.20 -21.15 11.10
CA THR A 110 4.46 -21.11 9.64
C THR A 110 3.58 -20.10 8.89
N GLY A 111 2.68 -19.40 9.61
CA GLY A 111 1.88 -18.29 9.10
C GLY A 111 1.85 -17.17 10.14
N THR A 112 2.29 -15.99 9.75
CA THR A 112 2.13 -14.75 10.54
C THR A 112 0.95 -14.00 9.96
N LEU A 113 -0.18 -13.98 10.67
CA LEU A 113 -1.33 -13.14 10.31
C LEU A 113 -1.40 -11.96 11.28
N VAL A 114 -0.73 -10.86 10.93
CA VAL A 114 -0.82 -9.60 11.67
C VAL A 114 -1.90 -8.75 11.00
N ARG A 115 -3.06 -8.61 11.65
CA ARG A 115 -4.10 -7.63 11.24
C ARG A 115 -3.96 -6.41 12.13
N ALA A 116 -3.49 -5.29 11.58
CA ALA A 116 -3.63 -4.00 12.23
C ALA A 116 -5.08 -3.53 12.03
N GLY A 117 -5.86 -3.47 13.13
CA GLY A 117 -7.21 -2.93 13.09
C GLY A 117 -7.23 -1.46 12.65
N GLU A 118 -8.33 -1.08 11.99
CA GLU A 118 -8.56 0.22 11.35
C GLU A 118 -8.60 1.40 12.34
N SER A 119 -7.44 1.89 12.75
CA SER A 119 -7.33 3.24 13.31
C SER A 119 -6.43 4.06 12.40
N ALA A 120 -6.83 5.30 12.09
CA ALA A 120 -6.07 6.17 11.21
C ALA A 120 -4.60 6.28 11.69
N GLY A 121 -3.66 5.82 10.86
CA GLY A 121 -2.23 5.90 11.14
C GLY A 121 -1.55 4.60 11.61
N THR A 122 -2.25 3.46 11.71
CA THR A 122 -1.55 2.17 11.86
C THR A 122 -0.81 1.81 10.57
N ARG A 123 0.52 1.69 10.67
CA ARG A 123 1.38 1.16 9.61
C ARG A 123 1.71 -0.28 9.92
N LEU A 124 1.49 -1.16 8.94
CA LEU A 124 1.95 -2.54 8.96
C LEU A 124 3.32 -2.60 8.27
N ASP A 125 4.39 -2.49 9.04
CA ASP A 125 5.75 -2.66 8.50
C ASP A 125 6.09 -4.18 8.48
N ILE A 126 5.92 -4.83 7.31
CA ILE A 126 6.33 -6.22 7.09
C ILE A 126 7.75 -6.23 6.51
N ASN A 127 8.72 -6.65 7.32
CA ASN A 127 10.11 -6.85 6.88
C ASN A 127 10.34 -8.33 6.56
N THR A 128 10.40 -8.68 5.27
CA THR A 128 10.67 -10.06 4.83
C THR A 128 12.05 -10.17 4.20
N THR A 129 12.90 -11.02 4.76
CA THR A 129 14.16 -11.44 4.11
C THR A 129 13.87 -12.61 3.16
N GLY A 130 14.09 -12.43 1.86
CA GLY A 130 13.97 -13.47 0.81
C GLY A 130 12.89 -13.22 -0.26
N ASN A 131 12.80 -14.12 -1.26
CA ASN A 131 11.82 -14.10 -2.36
C ASN A 131 10.40 -14.47 -1.86
N ASN A 132 9.82 -13.69 -0.96
CA ASN A 132 8.47 -13.92 -0.46
C ASN A 132 7.46 -13.00 -1.13
N THR A 133 6.34 -13.58 -1.56
CA THR A 133 5.19 -12.85 -2.10
C THR A 133 4.39 -12.24 -0.96
N VAL A 134 4.35 -10.90 -0.87
CA VAL A 134 3.50 -10.17 0.08
C VAL A 134 2.11 -10.02 -0.53
N LEU A 135 1.12 -10.78 -0.03
CA LEU A 135 -0.29 -10.59 -0.39
C LEU A 135 -0.95 -9.65 0.64
N GLU A 136 -1.04 -8.37 0.33
CA GLU A 136 -1.86 -7.43 1.09
C GLU A 136 -3.23 -7.29 0.42
N GLN A 137 -4.27 -7.83 1.06
CA GLN A 137 -5.66 -7.60 0.63
C GLN A 137 -6.16 -6.34 1.35
N SER A 138 -6.06 -5.18 0.69
CA SER A 138 -6.68 -3.96 1.19
C SER A 138 -8.21 -4.06 1.05
N SER A 139 -8.86 -4.59 2.08
CA SER A 139 -10.32 -4.54 2.20
C SER A 139 -10.69 -3.39 3.13
N ALA A 140 -10.65 -2.14 2.64
CA ALA A 140 -11.42 -1.04 3.24
C ALA A 140 -11.39 0.24 2.38
N VAL A 141 -12.50 0.97 2.49
CA VAL A 141 -12.78 2.27 1.88
C VAL A 141 -11.87 3.34 2.50
N GLY A 142 -10.65 3.50 1.98
CA GLY A 142 -9.69 4.47 2.49
C GLY A 142 -8.53 4.70 1.54
N ILE A 143 -7.94 5.90 1.62
CA ILE A 143 -6.82 6.47 0.81
C ILE A 143 -5.48 5.70 0.87
N GLY A 144 -5.49 4.40 1.17
CA GLY A 144 -4.28 3.58 1.23
C GLY A 144 -3.66 3.33 -0.15
N SER A 145 -2.33 3.29 -0.20
CA SER A 145 -1.56 2.82 -1.35
C SER A 145 -0.72 1.60 -0.94
N LEU A 146 -0.58 0.64 -1.86
CA LEU A 146 0.32 -0.51 -1.70
C LEU A 146 1.70 -0.11 -2.24
N ILE A 147 2.72 -0.11 -1.37
CA ILE A 147 4.09 0.24 -1.76
C ILE A 147 4.97 -1.02 -1.77
N LEU A 148 5.37 -1.45 -2.97
CA LEU A 148 6.32 -2.55 -3.16
C LEU A 148 7.73 -1.98 -3.25
N ARG A 149 8.60 -2.39 -2.32
CA ARG A 149 9.99 -1.92 -2.18
C ARG A 149 10.92 -3.12 -2.06
N THR A 150 12.14 -3.03 -2.61
CA THR A 150 13.22 -3.96 -2.27
C THR A 150 14.16 -3.30 -1.27
N GLU A 151 14.52 -4.00 -0.17
CA GLU A 151 15.40 -3.46 0.89
C GLU A 151 16.77 -2.95 0.39
N ALA A 152 17.23 -3.42 -0.78
CA ALA A 152 18.54 -3.08 -1.31
C ALA A 152 18.66 -1.68 -1.94
N ASP A 153 17.55 -1.01 -2.28
CA ASP A 153 17.60 0.27 -2.98
C ASP A 153 16.31 1.10 -2.76
N ALA A 154 16.38 2.07 -1.85
CA ALA A 154 15.28 2.98 -1.54
C ALA A 154 14.83 3.85 -2.74
N ALA A 155 15.57 3.84 -3.86
CA ALA A 155 15.20 4.53 -5.09
C ALA A 155 14.23 3.73 -5.98
N LYS A 156 13.92 2.47 -5.66
CA LYS A 156 13.06 1.58 -6.47
C LYS A 156 11.76 1.27 -5.75
N GLU A 157 10.75 2.10 -5.99
CA GLU A 157 9.40 1.96 -5.43
C GLU A 157 8.37 1.81 -6.55
N VAL A 158 7.47 0.83 -6.41
CA VAL A 158 6.21 0.77 -7.15
C VAL A 158 5.07 1.03 -6.17
N GLU A 159 4.37 2.14 -6.35
CA GLU A 159 3.21 2.52 -5.54
C GLU A 159 1.93 2.33 -6.35
N LEU A 160 1.01 1.49 -5.84
CA LEU A 160 -0.30 1.23 -6.40
C LEU A 160 -1.32 1.99 -5.56
N LYS A 161 -1.85 3.10 -6.09
CA LYS A 161 -2.80 3.95 -5.38
C LYS A 161 -4.23 3.48 -5.63
N ASN A 162 -5.11 3.68 -4.64
CA ASN A 162 -6.54 3.38 -4.81
C ASN A 162 -7.23 4.23 -5.89
N THR A 163 -6.57 5.29 -6.38
CA THR A 163 -7.01 6.15 -7.49
C THR A 163 -6.86 5.50 -8.86
N GLY A 164 -6.25 4.30 -8.94
CA GLY A 164 -5.90 3.63 -10.20
C GLY A 164 -4.57 4.09 -10.78
N GLU A 165 -3.82 4.91 -10.05
CA GLU A 165 -2.51 5.43 -10.45
C GLU A 165 -1.40 4.47 -10.00
N ILE A 166 -0.50 4.14 -10.93
CA ILE A 166 0.70 3.34 -10.66
C ILE A 166 1.90 4.29 -10.76
N GLN A 167 2.61 4.51 -9.66
CA GLN A 167 3.86 5.29 -9.68
C GLN A 167 5.05 4.35 -9.65
N ALA A 168 5.91 4.45 -10.65
CA ALA A 168 7.19 3.76 -10.67
C ALA A 168 8.31 4.79 -10.58
N LYS A 169 9.15 4.71 -9.54
CA LYS A 169 10.40 5.46 -9.50
C LYS A 169 11.48 4.64 -10.19
N ALA A 170 11.91 5.10 -11.37
CA ALA A 170 13.08 4.57 -12.05
C ALA A 170 14.27 5.55 -11.90
N TYR A 171 15.47 4.99 -11.88
CA TYR A 171 16.78 5.65 -11.73
C TYR A 171 16.81 7.16 -12.09
N GLY A 172 16.91 8.03 -11.08
CA GLY A 172 17.35 9.42 -11.26
C GLY A 172 16.38 10.43 -11.91
N GLU A 173 15.16 10.03 -12.26
CA GLU A 173 14.16 10.92 -12.89
C GLU A 173 12.98 11.21 -11.93
N ALA A 174 12.37 12.39 -12.08
CA ALA A 174 11.22 12.81 -11.29
C ALA A 174 9.98 12.00 -11.69
N ASN A 175 9.50 11.13 -10.78
CA ASN A 175 8.20 10.43 -10.78
C ASN A 175 7.58 10.14 -12.16
N VAL A 176 7.72 8.91 -12.67
CA VAL A 176 6.93 8.44 -13.82
C VAL A 176 5.56 8.00 -13.33
N ASP A 177 4.58 8.89 -13.53
CA ASP A 177 3.21 8.72 -13.08
C ASP A 177 2.39 7.99 -14.16
N VAL A 178 2.01 6.74 -13.93
CA VAL A 178 1.11 5.98 -14.81
C VAL A 178 -0.30 6.16 -14.28
N GLN A 179 -0.93 7.25 -14.69
CA GLN A 179 -2.33 7.51 -14.35
C GLN A 179 -3.26 6.59 -15.15
N VAL A 180 -3.87 5.60 -14.49
CA VAL A 180 -5.06 4.89 -14.99
C VAL A 180 -6.31 5.49 -14.33
N THR A 181 -6.44 6.81 -14.36
CA THR A 181 -7.62 7.51 -13.84
C THR A 181 -8.76 7.43 -14.86
N ALA A 182 -10.01 7.58 -14.40
CA ALA A 182 -11.24 7.48 -15.21
C ALA A 182 -11.32 8.42 -16.44
N ALA A 183 -10.34 9.31 -16.63
CA ALA A 183 -10.15 10.12 -17.83
C ALA A 183 -9.38 9.36 -18.94
N LYS A 184 -9.76 8.10 -19.21
CA LYS A 184 -9.54 7.27 -20.42
C LYS A 184 -8.24 7.34 -21.25
N GLN A 185 -7.16 8.04 -20.90
CA GLN A 185 -6.09 8.30 -21.88
C GLN A 185 -4.69 8.15 -21.29
N PRO A 186 -3.86 7.22 -21.81
CA PRO A 186 -2.48 7.09 -21.37
C PRO A 186 -1.66 8.29 -21.85
N VAL A 187 -1.16 9.08 -20.90
CA VAL A 187 -0.22 10.19 -21.19
C VAL A 187 1.18 9.66 -21.51
N VAL A 188 1.48 8.43 -21.08
CA VAL A 188 2.80 7.78 -21.16
C VAL A 188 2.62 6.33 -21.62
N GLY A 189 3.39 5.93 -22.63
CA GLY A 189 3.50 4.54 -23.06
C GLY A 189 4.71 3.94 -22.37
N ILE A 190 4.54 2.79 -21.74
CA ILE A 190 5.60 2.13 -20.97
C ILE A 190 5.82 0.74 -21.54
N ALA A 191 7.08 0.45 -21.85
CA ALA A 191 7.56 -0.88 -22.19
C ALA A 191 8.55 -1.36 -21.12
N SER A 192 8.88 -2.65 -21.14
CA SER A 192 9.99 -3.20 -20.37
C SER A 192 11.04 -3.79 -21.31
N ASP A 193 12.31 -3.68 -20.94
CA ASP A 193 13.39 -4.40 -21.61
C ASP A 193 13.54 -5.83 -21.07
N ASN A 194 14.48 -6.58 -21.65
CA ASN A 194 14.75 -7.97 -21.25
C ASN A 194 15.38 -8.08 -19.85
N GLN A 195 15.68 -6.96 -19.20
CA GLN A 195 16.19 -6.85 -17.83
C GLN A 195 15.12 -6.34 -16.85
N GLY A 196 13.90 -6.04 -17.34
CA GLY A 196 12.78 -5.54 -16.54
C GLY A 196 12.81 -4.04 -16.24
N ASN A 197 13.68 -3.26 -16.91
CA ASN A 197 13.66 -1.81 -16.76
C ASN A 197 12.47 -1.22 -17.51
N PHE A 198 11.77 -0.27 -16.88
CA PHE A 198 10.69 0.48 -17.52
C PHE A 198 11.28 1.55 -18.45
N LEU A 199 10.80 1.58 -19.68
CA LEU A 199 11.21 2.52 -20.71
C LEU A 199 9.99 3.33 -21.17
N GLU A 200 10.15 4.65 -21.24
CA GLU A 200 9.19 5.48 -21.95
C GLU A 200 9.32 5.21 -23.46
N VAL A 201 8.21 5.00 -24.14
CA VAL A 201 8.17 4.73 -25.59
C VAL A 201 7.34 5.77 -26.34
N PRO A 202 7.55 5.94 -27.66
CA PRO A 202 6.71 6.83 -28.46
C PRO A 202 5.23 6.50 -28.31
N VAL A 203 4.42 7.53 -28.12
CA VAL A 203 2.96 7.41 -27.98
C VAL A 203 2.23 8.29 -28.97
N ILE A 204 1.05 7.82 -29.40
CA ILE A 204 0.09 8.68 -30.08
C ILE A 204 -0.37 9.71 -29.05
N PHE A 205 -0.04 10.97 -29.30
CA PHE A 205 -0.41 12.09 -28.43
C PHE A 205 -1.76 12.69 -28.80
N ALA A 206 -2.03 12.80 -30.11
CA ALA A 206 -3.30 13.25 -30.64
C ALA A 206 -3.56 12.55 -31.98
N ALA A 207 -4.80 12.27 -32.30
CA ALA A 207 -5.16 11.67 -33.59
C ALA A 207 -6.61 11.99 -33.92
N GLY A 208 -6.97 11.95 -35.20
CA GLY A 208 -8.35 12.21 -35.56
C GLY A 208 -8.62 12.20 -37.04
N LYS A 209 -9.91 12.16 -37.36
CA LYS A 209 -10.43 12.36 -38.71
C LYS A 209 -11.24 13.66 -38.74
N ALA A 210 -10.72 14.66 -39.44
CA ALA A 210 -11.34 15.96 -39.61
C ALA A 210 -12.15 15.99 -40.91
N PRO A 211 -13.43 16.42 -40.90
CA PRO A 211 -14.20 16.63 -42.12
C PRO A 211 -13.82 17.96 -42.77
N SER A 212 -14.27 18.18 -44.01
CA SER A 212 -13.93 19.37 -44.82
C SER A 212 -14.31 20.72 -44.21
N GLY A 213 -15.28 20.76 -43.29
CA GLY A 213 -15.65 21.97 -42.55
C GLY A 213 -14.86 22.24 -41.26
N GLY A 214 -13.94 21.34 -40.88
CA GLY A 214 -13.39 21.30 -39.52
C GLY A 214 -14.34 20.61 -38.52
N GLY A 215 -13.93 20.53 -37.24
CA GLY A 215 -14.58 19.69 -36.24
C GLY A 215 -14.24 18.21 -36.44
N GLY A 216 -15.08 17.29 -35.95
CA GLY A 216 -14.88 15.84 -36.10
C GLY A 216 -14.69 15.10 -34.78
N THR A 217 -14.37 13.80 -34.87
CA THR A 217 -14.04 12.95 -33.72
C THR A 217 -12.52 12.85 -33.60
N HIS A 218 -11.99 13.41 -32.52
CA HIS A 218 -10.54 13.48 -32.30
C HIS A 218 -10.18 13.02 -30.89
N PHE A 219 -8.97 12.48 -30.80
CA PHE A 219 -8.27 12.15 -29.57
C PHE A 219 -7.30 13.30 -29.25
N ASN A 220 -7.49 13.92 -28.07
CA ASN A 220 -6.64 14.97 -27.48
C ASN A 220 -6.40 16.21 -28.38
N ALA A 221 -7.33 16.51 -29.28
CA ALA A 221 -7.24 17.68 -30.14
C ALA A 221 -8.62 18.18 -30.58
N THR A 222 -8.67 19.41 -31.06
CA THR A 222 -9.76 19.97 -31.85
C THR A 222 -9.20 20.38 -33.21
N VAL A 223 -10.05 20.35 -34.24
CA VAL A 223 -9.68 20.86 -35.58
C VAL A 223 -10.68 21.94 -35.94
N THR A 224 -10.19 23.08 -36.37
CA THR A 224 -11.02 24.22 -36.79
C THR A 224 -10.58 24.67 -38.16
N LYS A 225 -11.51 24.83 -39.11
CA LYS A 225 -11.20 25.48 -40.37
C LYS A 225 -10.87 26.95 -40.12
N ILE A 226 -9.76 27.43 -40.65
CA ILE A 226 -9.33 28.82 -40.44
C ILE A 226 -9.58 29.66 -41.70
N THR A 227 -9.81 30.95 -41.50
CA THR A 227 -10.14 31.90 -42.58
C THR A 227 -8.93 32.68 -43.09
N THR A 228 -7.75 32.45 -42.50
CA THR A 228 -6.49 33.07 -42.87
C THR A 228 -5.68 32.11 -43.73
N ASN A 229 -5.36 32.53 -44.95
CA ASN A 229 -4.58 31.73 -45.89
C ASN A 229 -3.16 31.48 -45.37
N ASN A 230 -2.62 30.30 -45.62
CA ASN A 230 -1.19 30.03 -45.56
C ASN A 230 -0.40 31.00 -46.48
N PRO A 231 0.42 31.93 -45.92
CA PRO A 231 1.14 32.92 -46.72
C PRO A 231 2.20 32.31 -47.64
N ALA A 232 2.60 31.05 -47.44
CA ALA A 232 3.57 30.32 -48.26
C ALA A 232 2.91 29.38 -49.31
N GLY A 233 1.59 29.21 -49.29
CA GLY A 233 0.87 28.15 -50.02
C GLY A 233 0.54 28.43 -51.49
N GLY A 234 0.67 29.67 -51.98
CA GLY A 234 0.42 29.99 -53.40
C GLY A 234 -1.05 29.99 -53.86
N GLY A 235 -2.01 29.52 -53.05
CA GLY A 235 -3.41 29.29 -53.44
C GLY A 235 -4.43 30.40 -53.13
N GLY A 236 -3.99 31.53 -52.60
CA GLY A 236 -4.72 32.81 -52.62
C GLY A 236 -6.08 32.88 -51.92
N ASN A 237 -6.60 31.81 -51.31
CA ASN A 237 -7.91 31.81 -50.65
C ASN A 237 -7.86 31.11 -49.27
N ALA A 238 -8.99 31.03 -48.56
CA ALA A 238 -9.06 30.49 -47.20
C ALA A 238 -9.60 29.06 -47.12
N ASN A 239 -9.71 28.38 -48.25
CA ASN A 239 -10.10 26.98 -48.28
C ASN A 239 -8.88 26.12 -47.96
N GLY A 240 -9.12 24.87 -47.56
CA GLY A 240 -8.05 23.89 -47.33
C GLY A 240 -7.15 24.16 -46.13
N ASP A 241 -7.34 25.27 -45.40
CA ASP A 241 -6.57 25.61 -44.21
C ASP A 241 -7.31 25.23 -42.91
N TYR A 242 -6.62 24.46 -42.05
CA TYR A 242 -7.15 23.98 -40.77
C TYR A 242 -6.14 24.18 -39.65
N GLN A 243 -6.60 24.58 -38.47
CA GLN A 243 -5.83 24.54 -37.23
C GLN A 243 -6.18 23.27 -36.47
N VAL A 244 -5.18 22.44 -36.20
CA VAL A 244 -5.25 21.40 -35.18
C VAL A 244 -4.76 22.00 -33.87
N THR A 245 -5.56 21.93 -32.82
CA THR A 245 -5.24 22.46 -31.48
C THR A 245 -5.29 21.32 -30.47
N PHE A 246 -4.19 21.07 -29.77
CA PHE A 246 -4.14 20.06 -28.72
C PHE A 246 -4.96 20.48 -27.51
N THR A 247 -5.60 19.52 -26.85
CA THR A 247 -6.35 19.78 -25.60
C THR A 247 -5.41 20.21 -24.47
N THR A 248 -4.20 19.66 -24.46
CA THR A 248 -3.10 20.06 -23.56
C THR A 248 -1.86 20.38 -24.38
N ALA A 249 -1.16 21.47 -24.06
CA ALA A 249 0.08 21.83 -24.75
C ALA A 249 1.20 20.83 -24.43
N LEU A 250 2.00 20.48 -25.45
CA LEU A 250 3.26 19.78 -25.26
C LEU A 250 4.32 20.71 -24.68
N SER A 251 5.35 20.14 -24.05
CA SER A 251 6.50 20.89 -23.54
C SER A 251 7.43 21.41 -24.65
N SER A 252 7.43 20.75 -25.81
CA SER A 252 8.28 21.09 -26.96
C SER A 252 7.51 20.92 -28.28
N THR A 253 8.09 21.45 -29.37
CA THR A 253 7.60 21.25 -30.74
C THR A 253 8.17 19.99 -31.40
N ASN A 254 8.95 19.18 -30.68
CA ASN A 254 9.66 18.01 -31.21
C ASN A 254 8.74 16.78 -31.30
N TYR A 255 7.58 16.92 -31.93
CA TYR A 255 6.65 15.82 -32.19
C TYR A 255 6.55 15.53 -33.69
N ILE A 256 6.18 14.30 -34.02
CA ILE A 256 5.97 13.89 -35.42
C ILE A 256 4.52 14.16 -35.79
N ILE A 257 4.30 14.74 -36.96
CA ILE A 257 2.99 14.88 -37.58
C ILE A 257 2.92 13.92 -38.76
N GLN A 258 1.93 13.03 -38.75
CA GLN A 258 1.58 12.20 -39.90
C GLN A 258 0.21 12.63 -40.42
N LEU A 259 0.13 12.95 -41.70
CA LEU A 259 -1.09 13.37 -42.36
C LEU A 259 -1.44 12.38 -43.48
N THR A 260 -2.72 12.09 -43.63
CA THR A 260 -3.23 11.34 -44.77
C THR A 260 -4.54 11.97 -45.25
N LEU A 261 -4.76 11.92 -46.55
CA LEU A 261 -5.95 12.43 -47.23
C LEU A 261 -6.59 11.30 -48.04
N GLN A 262 -7.90 11.40 -48.26
CA GLN A 262 -8.58 10.49 -49.19
C GLN A 262 -8.36 11.00 -50.62
N ASP A 263 -8.01 10.08 -51.52
CA ASP A 263 -7.77 10.34 -52.94
C ASP A 263 -8.95 11.07 -53.59
N GLY A 264 -8.65 12.01 -54.49
CA GLY A 264 -9.66 12.76 -55.22
C GLY A 264 -10.24 11.90 -56.35
N ALA A 265 -11.56 11.70 -56.38
CA ALA A 265 -12.21 11.07 -57.53
C ALA A 265 -12.60 12.15 -58.56
N GLY A 266 -12.17 12.03 -59.83
CA GLY A 266 -12.63 12.95 -60.87
C GLY A 266 -11.82 13.00 -62.16
N VAL A 267 -12.08 14.06 -62.94
CA VAL A 267 -11.26 14.49 -64.08
C VAL A 267 -10.96 15.97 -63.81
N GLY A 268 -9.70 16.31 -63.54
CA GLY A 268 -9.28 17.66 -63.17
C GLY A 268 -9.56 18.00 -61.70
N ASN A 269 -8.49 18.41 -61.00
CA ASN A 269 -8.44 18.74 -59.57
C ASN A 269 -8.60 17.53 -58.62
N ASP A 270 -8.09 16.37 -59.01
CA ASP A 270 -8.13 15.10 -58.28
C ASP A 270 -6.81 14.77 -57.56
N ASP A 271 -5.69 15.37 -57.97
CA ASP A 271 -4.37 15.19 -57.35
C ASP A 271 -4.20 16.09 -56.12
N LEU A 272 -4.97 15.82 -55.07
CA LEU A 272 -4.84 16.55 -53.80
C LEU A 272 -3.51 16.23 -53.10
N ASP A 273 -2.90 17.26 -52.55
CA ASP A 273 -1.78 17.11 -51.64
C ASP A 273 -2.02 17.84 -50.31
N ILE A 274 -1.26 17.42 -49.32
CA ILE A 274 -1.43 17.84 -47.93
C ILE A 274 -0.08 18.21 -47.35
N SER A 275 -0.05 19.33 -46.65
CA SER A 275 1.13 19.80 -45.95
C SER A 275 0.74 20.33 -44.57
N TYR A 276 1.71 20.35 -43.66
CA TYR A 276 1.57 21.04 -42.39
C TYR A 276 2.47 22.28 -42.36
N TYR A 277 2.12 23.24 -41.51
CA TYR A 277 2.90 24.43 -41.23
C TYR A 277 2.62 24.94 -39.82
N ASP A 278 3.41 25.91 -39.35
CA ASP A 278 3.22 26.57 -38.05
C ASP A 278 3.11 25.56 -36.88
N GLN A 279 4.11 24.67 -36.80
CA GLN A 279 4.17 23.66 -35.73
C GLN A 279 4.50 24.33 -34.39
N GLN A 280 3.57 24.25 -33.44
CA GLN A 280 3.64 24.85 -32.12
C GLN A 280 3.43 23.80 -31.03
N THR A 281 3.76 24.14 -29.78
CA THR A 281 3.50 23.28 -28.63
C THR A 281 2.00 23.02 -28.40
N THR A 282 1.15 23.92 -28.87
CA THR A 282 -0.32 23.86 -28.76
C THR A 282 -1.00 23.19 -29.95
N GLY A 283 -0.26 22.82 -31.00
CA GLY A 283 -0.83 22.25 -32.22
C GLY A 283 -0.10 22.70 -33.48
N PHE A 284 -0.73 22.53 -34.63
CA PHE A 284 -0.15 22.86 -35.93
C PHE A 284 -1.25 23.20 -36.94
N LYS A 285 -0.88 23.77 -38.07
CA LYS A 285 -1.80 24.04 -39.18
C LYS A 285 -1.60 23.06 -40.32
N VAL A 286 -2.66 22.79 -41.05
CA VAL A 286 -2.71 21.94 -42.24
C VAL A 286 -3.19 22.78 -43.40
N ASN A 287 -2.53 22.63 -44.55
CA ASN A 287 -3.01 23.17 -45.83
C ASN A 287 -3.22 22.01 -46.80
N ILE A 288 -4.39 21.98 -47.42
CA ILE A 288 -4.77 21.05 -48.47
C ILE A 288 -5.01 21.84 -49.74
N GLY A 289 -4.38 21.39 -50.81
CA GLY A 289 -4.48 22.01 -52.11
C GLY A 289 -4.58 20.97 -53.21
N ASP A 290 -4.99 21.45 -54.37
CA ASP A 290 -4.83 20.76 -55.63
C ASP A 290 -3.37 20.95 -56.09
N ASN A 291 -2.66 19.84 -56.25
CA ASN A 291 -1.31 19.83 -56.80
C ASN A 291 -1.43 19.78 -58.32
N ASP A 292 -1.25 20.93 -58.96
CA ASP A 292 -1.55 21.11 -60.37
C ASP A 292 -0.55 20.33 -61.26
N ASN A 293 -1.01 19.31 -61.98
CA ASN A 293 -0.23 18.67 -63.05
C ASN A 293 -0.21 19.55 -64.33
N GLY A 294 -0.17 20.88 -64.20
CA GLY A 294 -0.64 21.78 -65.26
C GLY A 294 -0.34 23.27 -65.15
N GLY A 295 0.83 23.68 -64.62
CA GLY A 295 1.42 25.01 -64.84
C GLY A 295 0.70 26.23 -64.23
N GLY A 296 -0.28 26.01 -63.38
CA GLY A 296 -0.94 27.02 -62.55
C GLY A 296 -0.26 27.15 -61.18
N ASN A 297 -0.83 27.98 -60.30
CA ASN A 297 -0.50 27.92 -58.88
C ASN A 297 -1.39 26.86 -58.22
N ARG A 298 -0.86 26.15 -57.21
CA ARG A 298 -1.62 25.32 -56.26
C ARG A 298 -2.91 26.03 -55.86
N ALA A 299 -4.07 25.39 -55.99
CA ALA A 299 -5.34 25.95 -55.56
C ALA A 299 -5.79 25.32 -54.25
N ASP A 300 -5.95 26.11 -53.18
CA ASP A 300 -6.37 25.56 -51.88
C ASP A 300 -7.81 25.02 -51.93
N ARG A 301 -8.04 23.86 -51.31
CA ARG A 301 -9.32 23.13 -51.37
C ARG A 301 -9.69 22.51 -50.03
N ASP A 302 -10.94 22.67 -49.64
CA ASP A 302 -11.50 21.98 -48.47
C ASP A 302 -11.59 20.47 -48.73
N SER A 303 -11.03 19.69 -47.81
CA SER A 303 -11.12 18.23 -47.85
C SER A 303 -11.10 17.63 -46.45
N GLU A 304 -11.58 16.41 -46.34
CA GLU A 304 -11.34 15.62 -45.13
C GLU A 304 -9.89 15.15 -45.08
N PHE A 305 -9.35 15.01 -43.87
CA PHE A 305 -8.03 14.45 -43.65
C PHE A 305 -7.96 13.74 -42.32
N MET A 306 -6.98 12.86 -42.20
CA MET A 306 -6.62 12.23 -40.93
C MET A 306 -5.25 12.72 -40.49
N PHE A 307 -5.08 12.83 -39.18
CA PHE A 307 -3.79 13.15 -38.60
C PHE A 307 -3.48 12.21 -37.45
N THR A 308 -2.19 11.95 -37.26
CA THR A 308 -1.64 11.30 -36.07
C THR A 308 -0.43 12.11 -35.62
N VAL A 309 -0.40 12.43 -34.33
CA VAL A 309 0.72 13.09 -33.66
C VAL A 309 1.39 12.08 -32.77
N ILE A 310 2.69 11.88 -32.96
CA ILE A 310 3.49 10.97 -32.15
C ILE A 310 4.44 11.80 -31.30
N ARG A 311 4.33 11.65 -29.98
CA ARG A 311 5.28 12.22 -29.01
C ARG A 311 6.43 11.24 -28.82
N ILE A 312 7.66 11.74 -28.92
CA ILE A 312 8.87 10.95 -28.66
C ILE A 312 9.36 11.27 -27.23
N PRO A 313 9.65 10.26 -26.40
CA PRO A 313 10.22 10.45 -25.07
C PRO A 313 11.59 11.14 -25.11
N GLY A 314 11.88 11.98 -24.12
CA GLY A 314 13.23 12.54 -23.89
C GLY A 314 13.68 13.66 -24.83
N PHE A 315 12.80 14.28 -25.62
CA PHE A 315 13.12 15.39 -26.54
C PHE A 315 12.08 16.53 -26.54
#